data_AF-A0A1I3WAK5-F1
#
_entry.id   AF-A0A1I3WAK5-F1
#
_cell.length_a   1.000
_cell.length_b   1.000
_cell.length_c   1.000
_cell.angle_alpha   90.00
_cell.angle_beta   90.00
_cell.angle_gamma   90.00
#
_symmetry.space_group_name_H-M   'P 1'
#
loop_
_entity.id
_entity.type
_entity.pdbx_description
1 polymer ?
#
loop_
_entity_poly.entity_id
_entity_poly.type
_entity_poly.pdbx_seq_one_letter_code
_entity_poly.pdbx_strand_id
1 'polypeptide(L)'
;MFTGPESVLPGPFRVTEAAARAVAAATVEAAELLRLKGIDPGPVSVDRRHAAAAFRSERYLRLDGEPLPGLWDPLTGDYRAADGWVRLHCNYPHHAEAACRALGTEDLAAAVAKRGAEDVQEAVLAEGGAAAAMRTREEWLAHPQGQVLANPPWWLGIPSARRRSPDCPLRSVRSAACGCWS
;
A
#
# COMPACT_ATOMS: atom_id res chain seq x y z
N MET A 1 -12.74 19.36 1.14
CA MET A 1 -12.98 19.29 2.60
C MET A 1 -12.94 17.84 3.07
N PHE A 2 -12.38 17.55 4.25
CA PHE A 2 -12.47 16.21 4.85
C PHE A 2 -13.59 16.16 5.89
N THR A 3 -14.41 15.11 5.85
CA THR A 3 -15.49 14.85 6.83
C THR A 3 -15.30 13.48 7.50
N GLY A 4 -16.09 13.20 8.54
CA GLY A 4 -16.00 11.95 9.30
C GLY A 4 -14.80 11.89 10.27
N PRO A 5 -14.72 10.82 11.08
CA PRO A 5 -13.72 10.68 12.15
C PRO A 5 -12.30 10.57 11.61
N GLU A 6 -11.32 11.12 12.33
CA GLU A 6 -9.91 11.11 11.94
C GLU A 6 -9.27 9.72 11.92
N SER A 7 -9.80 8.80 12.73
CA SER A 7 -9.37 7.41 12.80
C SER A 7 -10.55 6.49 12.52
N VAL A 8 -10.43 5.69 11.46
CA VAL A 8 -11.40 4.67 11.05
C VAL A 8 -10.76 3.29 11.01
N LEU A 9 -9.49 3.22 10.58
CA LEU A 9 -8.73 1.99 10.48
C LEU A 9 -7.81 1.87 11.70
N PRO A 10 -7.84 0.73 12.43
CA PRO A 10 -6.97 0.53 13.58
C PRO A 10 -5.52 0.33 13.13
N GLY A 11 -4.58 0.66 14.01
CA GLY A 11 -3.16 0.36 13.82
C GLY A 11 -2.25 1.53 14.21
N PRO A 12 -0.93 1.29 14.24
CA PRO A 12 0.06 2.29 14.62
C PRO A 12 0.31 3.35 13.52
N PHE A 13 -0.19 3.12 12.30
CA PHE A 13 -0.01 4.00 11.15
C PHE A 13 -1.26 4.82 10.86
N ARG A 14 -1.09 6.04 10.33
CA ARG A 14 -2.18 6.95 9.94
C ARG A 14 -2.83 6.54 8.61
N VAL A 15 -3.26 5.29 8.49
CA VAL A 15 -3.81 4.71 7.25
C VAL A 15 -5.08 5.44 6.81
N THR A 16 -5.95 5.85 7.74
CA THR A 16 -7.15 6.65 7.41
C THR A 16 -6.81 7.98 6.75
N GLU A 17 -5.75 8.66 7.22
CA GLU A 17 -5.30 9.93 6.62
C GLU A 17 -4.68 9.69 5.24
N ALA A 18 -3.87 8.63 5.08
CA ALA A 18 -3.30 8.24 3.78
C ALA A 18 -4.40 7.95 2.76
N ALA A 19 -5.42 7.18 3.14
CA ALA A 19 -6.56 6.87 2.29
C ALA A 19 -7.34 8.13 1.89
N ALA A 20 -7.68 8.98 2.85
CA ALA A 20 -8.42 10.21 2.59
C ALA A 20 -7.66 11.15 1.64
N ARG A 21 -6.34 11.31 1.84
CA ARG A 21 -5.51 12.16 0.99
C ARG A 21 -5.33 11.61 -0.42
N ALA A 22 -5.14 10.31 -0.57
CA ALA A 22 -5.03 9.68 -1.89
C ALA A 22 -6.32 9.90 -2.70
N VAL A 23 -7.48 9.63 -2.08
CA VAL A 23 -8.79 9.88 -2.71
C VAL A 23 -8.96 11.36 -3.04
N ALA A 24 -8.69 12.27 -2.09
CA ALA A 24 -8.82 13.70 -2.31
C ALA A 24 -7.94 14.22 -3.44
N ALA A 25 -6.70 13.74 -3.57
CA ALA A 25 -5.82 14.12 -4.68
C ALA A 25 -6.47 13.78 -6.03
N ALA A 26 -6.94 12.54 -6.19
CA ALA A 26 -7.62 12.13 -7.41
C ALA A 26 -8.93 12.92 -7.66
N THR A 27 -9.72 13.16 -6.61
CA THR A 27 -10.98 13.90 -6.73
C THR A 27 -10.76 15.37 -7.11
N VAL A 28 -9.70 16.01 -6.60
CA VAL A 28 -9.35 17.39 -6.96
C VAL A 28 -8.92 17.47 -8.42
N GLU A 29 -8.07 16.55 -8.90
CA GLU A 29 -7.68 16.52 -10.32
C GLU A 29 -8.87 16.22 -11.24
N ALA A 30 -9.79 15.36 -10.82
CA ALA A 30 -11.03 15.11 -11.55
C ALA A 30 -11.92 16.37 -11.63
N ALA A 31 -12.02 17.14 -10.54
CA ALA A 31 -12.75 18.40 -10.53
C ALA A 31 -12.11 19.45 -11.45
N GLU A 32 -10.78 19.52 -11.51
CA GLU A 32 -10.07 20.40 -12.45
C GLU A 32 -10.30 19.97 -13.90
N LEU A 33 -10.31 18.66 -14.18
CA LEU A 33 -10.66 18.16 -15.51
C LEU A 33 -12.09 18.54 -15.93
N LEU A 34 -13.06 18.48 -15.00
CA LEU A 34 -14.43 18.92 -15.26
C LEU A 34 -14.50 20.42 -15.56
N ARG A 35 -13.77 21.25 -14.80
CA ARG A 35 -13.68 22.70 -15.06
C ARG A 35 -13.13 23.01 -16.44
N LEU A 36 -12.07 22.31 -16.87
CA LEU A 36 -11.50 22.46 -18.22
C LEU A 36 -12.49 22.10 -19.33
N LYS A 37 -13.48 21.25 -19.03
CA LYS A 37 -14.58 20.89 -19.94
C LYS A 37 -15.79 21.83 -19.84
N GLY A 38 -15.71 22.90 -19.06
CA GLY A 38 -16.82 23.84 -18.84
C GLY A 38 -17.94 23.28 -17.95
N ILE A 39 -17.67 22.22 -17.18
CA ILE A 39 -18.62 21.62 -16.24
C ILE A 39 -18.27 22.12 -14.84
N ASP A 40 -19.23 22.68 -14.11
CA ASP A 40 -19.04 23.02 -12.70
C ASP A 40 -18.98 21.73 -11.86
N PRO A 41 -17.84 21.39 -11.23
CA PRO A 41 -17.73 20.20 -10.41
C PRO A 41 -18.44 20.32 -9.05
N GLY A 42 -18.86 21.52 -8.65
CA GLY A 42 -19.33 21.78 -7.30
C GLY A 42 -18.25 21.62 -6.22
N PRO A 43 -18.63 21.58 -4.93
CA PRO A 43 -17.68 21.46 -3.83
C PRO A 43 -17.09 20.04 -3.71
N VAL A 44 -15.77 19.95 -3.64
CA VAL A 44 -15.06 18.67 -3.41
C VAL A 44 -14.98 18.35 -1.92
N SER A 45 -15.54 17.21 -1.53
CA SER A 45 -15.45 16.66 -0.17
C SER A 45 -15.10 15.17 -0.18
N VAL A 46 -14.40 14.71 0.87
CA VAL A 46 -14.04 13.30 1.08
C VAL A 46 -14.40 12.92 2.51
N ASP A 47 -15.28 11.94 2.65
CA ASP A 47 -15.56 11.33 3.95
C ASP A 47 -14.52 10.26 4.26
N ARG A 48 -13.87 10.37 5.42
CA ARG A 48 -12.82 9.44 5.86
C ARG A 48 -13.31 8.00 5.99
N ARG A 49 -14.59 7.77 6.28
CA ARG A 49 -15.18 6.42 6.32
C ARG A 49 -15.28 5.83 4.91
N HIS A 50 -15.68 6.63 3.93
CA HIS A 50 -15.75 6.18 2.54
C HIS A 50 -14.35 5.90 1.97
N ALA A 51 -13.39 6.77 2.24
CA ALA A 51 -12.00 6.54 1.84
C ALA A 51 -11.41 5.27 2.50
N ALA A 52 -11.66 5.08 3.80
CA ALA A 52 -11.26 3.87 4.50
C ALA A 52 -11.94 2.61 3.95
N ALA A 53 -13.23 2.70 3.59
CA ALA A 53 -13.96 1.58 2.98
C ALA A 53 -13.39 1.23 1.59
N ALA A 54 -13.02 2.23 0.78
CA ALA A 54 -12.38 2.02 -0.52
C ALA A 54 -11.02 1.29 -0.40
N PHE A 55 -10.23 1.61 0.63
CA PHE A 55 -8.93 0.98 0.91
C PHE A 55 -9.02 -0.48 1.39
N ARG A 56 -10.21 -0.96 1.70
CA ARG A 56 -10.49 -2.36 2.09
C ARG A 56 -11.67 -2.95 1.31
N SER A 57 -11.86 -2.44 0.10
CA SER A 57 -13.05 -2.70 -0.72
C SER A 57 -13.24 -4.17 -1.05
N GLU A 58 -12.16 -4.95 -1.09
CA GLU A 58 -12.17 -6.40 -1.28
C GLU A 58 -13.04 -7.13 -0.24
N ARG A 59 -13.17 -6.59 0.97
CA ARG A 59 -13.99 -7.17 2.05
C ARG A 59 -15.48 -6.92 1.90
N TYR A 60 -15.87 -5.98 1.05
CA TYR A 60 -17.27 -5.62 0.81
C TYR A 60 -17.78 -6.15 -0.54
N LEU A 61 -16.89 -6.78 -1.33
CA LEU A 61 -17.24 -7.35 -2.61
C LEU A 61 -18.17 -8.56 -2.44
N ARG A 62 -19.26 -8.55 -3.22
CA ARG A 62 -20.25 -9.63 -3.30
C ARG A 62 -20.49 -9.99 -4.75
N LEU A 63 -20.63 -11.28 -5.03
CA LEU A 63 -21.06 -11.81 -6.33
C LEU A 63 -22.40 -12.50 -6.12
N ASP A 64 -23.44 -12.06 -6.84
CA ASP A 64 -24.82 -12.54 -6.68
C ASP A 64 -25.33 -12.49 -5.22
N GLY A 65 -24.90 -11.46 -4.47
CA GLY A 65 -25.25 -11.26 -3.06
C GLY A 65 -24.35 -12.00 -2.06
N GLU A 66 -23.58 -12.98 -2.52
CA GLU A 66 -22.72 -13.79 -1.68
C GLU A 66 -21.31 -13.19 -1.55
N PRO A 67 -20.66 -13.30 -0.37
CA PRO A 67 -19.27 -12.90 -0.22
C PRO A 67 -18.37 -13.77 -1.11
N LEU A 68 -17.27 -13.19 -1.61
CA LEU A 68 -16.27 -13.98 -2.34
C LEU A 68 -15.56 -15.00 -1.42
N PRO A 69 -15.08 -16.13 -1.98
CA PRO A 69 -14.20 -17.04 -1.27
C PRO A 69 -12.96 -16.31 -0.74
N GLY A 70 -12.32 -16.88 0.28
CA GLY A 70 -11.19 -16.29 0.97
C GLY A 70 -10.13 -15.74 0.00
N LEU A 71 -9.73 -14.48 0.19
CA LEU A 71 -8.78 -13.78 -0.66
C LEU A 71 -7.38 -14.41 -0.69
N TRP A 72 -7.08 -15.25 0.31
CA TRP A 72 -5.75 -15.73 0.61
C TRP A 72 -5.63 -17.21 0.30
N ASP A 73 -4.67 -17.56 -0.54
CA ASP A 73 -4.25 -18.95 -0.72
C ASP A 73 -3.69 -19.51 0.60
N PRO A 74 -3.88 -20.81 0.92
CA PRO A 74 -3.36 -21.41 2.15
C PRO A 74 -1.84 -21.28 2.35
N LEU A 75 -1.08 -21.14 1.26
CA LEU A 75 0.38 -20.94 1.28
C LEU A 75 0.78 -19.47 1.39
N THR A 76 -0.17 -18.53 1.37
CA THR A 76 0.10 -17.11 1.62
C THR A 76 0.19 -16.87 3.11
N GLY A 77 1.30 -16.28 3.56
CA GLY A 77 1.45 -15.98 4.99
C GLY A 77 2.80 -15.41 5.37
N ASP A 78 2.93 -15.15 6.67
CA ASP A 78 4.18 -14.76 7.32
C ASP A 78 4.83 -15.99 7.94
N TYR A 79 6.03 -16.32 7.50
CA TYR A 79 6.77 -17.50 7.90
C TYR A 79 7.99 -17.11 8.73
N ARG A 80 8.22 -17.85 9.82
CA ARG A 80 9.40 -17.65 10.67
C ARG A 80 10.63 -18.24 9.97
N ALA A 81 11.58 -17.38 9.63
CA ALA A 81 12.89 -17.76 9.09
C ALA A 81 13.93 -17.93 10.22
N ALA A 82 15.15 -18.34 9.88
CA ALA A 82 16.22 -18.54 10.85
C ALA A 82 16.64 -17.25 11.57
N ASP A 83 16.55 -16.11 10.90
CA ASP A 83 17.02 -14.79 11.35
C ASP A 83 15.92 -13.72 11.40
N GLY A 84 14.66 -14.08 11.09
CA GLY A 84 13.58 -13.11 11.00
C GLY A 84 12.27 -13.69 10.53
N TRP A 85 11.56 -12.93 9.70
CA TRP A 85 10.30 -13.33 9.10
C TRP A 85 10.31 -13.02 7.60
N VAL A 86 9.61 -13.84 6.82
CA VAL A 86 9.41 -13.63 5.38
C VAL A 86 7.93 -13.78 5.07
N ARG A 87 7.39 -12.84 4.29
CA ARG A 87 6.04 -12.93 3.73
C ARG A 87 6.11 -13.62 2.38
N LEU A 88 5.37 -14.71 2.21
CA LEU A 88 5.15 -15.35 0.92
C LEU A 88 3.78 -14.92 0.37
N HIS A 89 3.74 -14.47 -0.88
CA HIS A 89 2.51 -14.08 -1.56
C HIS A 89 2.14 -15.13 -2.61
N CYS A 90 1.32 -16.10 -2.21
CA CYS A 90 0.94 -17.28 -2.98
C CYS A 90 -0.51 -17.21 -3.51
N ASN A 91 -1.16 -16.05 -3.46
CA ASN A 91 -2.58 -15.88 -3.85
C ASN A 91 -2.88 -16.22 -5.32
N TYR A 92 -1.85 -16.34 -6.16
CA TYR A 92 -1.98 -16.79 -7.54
C TYR A 92 -1.32 -18.17 -7.68
N PRO A 93 -1.95 -19.12 -8.40
CA PRO A 93 -1.40 -20.48 -8.54
C PRO A 93 0.06 -20.52 -8.98
N HIS A 94 0.45 -19.68 -9.94
CA HIS A 94 1.84 -19.62 -10.42
C HIS A 94 2.84 -19.10 -9.37
N HIS A 95 2.41 -18.25 -8.42
CA HIS A 95 3.26 -17.84 -7.30
C HIS A 95 3.37 -18.94 -6.24
N ALA A 96 2.28 -19.66 -5.95
CA ALA A 96 2.31 -20.80 -5.05
C ALA A 96 3.27 -21.89 -5.58
N GLU A 97 3.15 -22.24 -6.85
CA GLU A 97 4.05 -23.18 -7.52
C GLU A 97 5.51 -22.72 -7.50
N ALA A 98 5.77 -21.43 -7.75
CA ALA A 98 7.12 -20.87 -7.69
C ALA A 98 7.72 -20.96 -6.28
N ALA A 99 6.94 -20.68 -5.24
CA ALA A 99 7.39 -20.83 -3.86
C ALA A 99 7.75 -22.29 -3.53
N CYS A 100 6.91 -23.24 -3.94
CA CYS A 100 7.18 -24.67 -3.76
C CYS A 100 8.44 -25.13 -4.52
N ARG A 101 8.66 -24.65 -5.76
CA ARG A 101 9.90 -24.94 -6.51
C ARG A 101 11.14 -24.38 -5.82
N ALA A 102 11.10 -23.11 -5.39
CA ALA A 102 12.22 -22.43 -4.72
C ALA A 102 12.63 -23.11 -3.40
N LEU A 103 11.64 -23.63 -2.67
CA LEU A 103 11.86 -24.28 -1.38
C LEU A 103 12.01 -25.81 -1.49
N GLY A 104 11.66 -26.40 -2.65
CA GLY A 104 11.75 -27.82 -2.94
C GLY A 104 10.71 -28.67 -2.20
N THR A 105 9.65 -28.06 -1.67
CA THR A 105 8.62 -28.72 -0.86
C THR A 105 7.36 -27.86 -0.77
N GLU A 106 6.23 -28.49 -0.44
CA GLU A 106 4.98 -27.82 -0.08
C GLU A 106 4.91 -27.49 1.42
N ASP A 107 5.76 -28.11 2.26
CA ASP A 107 5.95 -27.72 3.66
C ASP A 107 6.85 -26.48 3.77
N LEU A 108 6.28 -25.33 3.38
CA LEU A 108 7.01 -24.07 3.32
C LEU A 108 7.50 -23.64 4.72
N ALA A 109 6.73 -23.94 5.78
CA ALA A 109 7.10 -23.56 7.14
C ALA A 109 8.41 -24.21 7.58
N ALA A 110 8.56 -25.53 7.40
CA ALA A 110 9.79 -26.22 7.77
C ALA A 110 10.99 -25.84 6.88
N ALA A 111 10.74 -25.54 5.59
CA ALA A 111 11.79 -25.10 4.68
C ALA A 111 12.30 -23.68 5.00
N VAL A 112 11.38 -22.75 5.24
CA VAL A 112 11.70 -21.35 5.58
C VAL A 112 12.44 -21.27 6.92
N ALA A 113 12.03 -22.05 7.93
CA ALA A 113 12.65 -22.02 9.26
C ALA A 113 14.15 -22.37 9.27
N LYS A 114 14.67 -22.98 8.20
CA LYS A 114 16.08 -23.39 8.06
C LYS A 114 16.93 -22.42 7.26
N ARG A 115 16.36 -21.35 6.72
CA ARG A 115 17.02 -20.40 5.81
C ARG A 115 16.90 -18.97 6.35
N GLY A 116 17.81 -18.08 5.92
CA GLY A 116 17.66 -16.65 6.17
C GLY A 116 16.45 -16.08 5.44
N ALA A 117 15.81 -15.05 5.99
CA ALA A 117 14.61 -14.44 5.39
C ALA A 117 14.89 -13.86 4.00
N GLU A 118 16.07 -13.24 3.82
CA GLU A 118 16.49 -12.71 2.51
C GLU A 118 16.83 -13.82 1.53
N ASP A 119 17.49 -14.91 1.96
CA ASP A 119 17.76 -16.06 1.09
C ASP A 119 16.46 -16.70 0.56
N VAL A 120 15.42 -16.78 1.41
CA VAL A 120 14.09 -17.25 0.98
C VAL A 120 13.49 -16.27 -0.02
N GLN A 121 13.54 -14.96 0.27
CA GLN A 121 13.03 -13.93 -0.64
C GLN A 121 13.66 -14.09 -2.03
N GLU A 122 14.99 -14.12 -2.11
CA GLU A 122 15.71 -14.19 -3.37
C GLU A 122 15.47 -15.51 -4.11
N ALA A 123 15.42 -16.64 -3.40
CA ALA A 123 15.12 -17.93 -4.00
C ALA A 123 13.72 -17.96 -4.64
N VAL A 124 12.70 -17.41 -3.96
CA VAL A 124 11.32 -17.37 -4.48
C VAL A 124 11.21 -16.40 -5.66
N LEU A 125 11.87 -15.24 -5.60
CA LEU A 125 11.91 -14.28 -6.71
C LEU A 125 12.60 -14.87 -7.95
N ALA A 126 13.68 -15.64 -7.77
CA ALA A 126 14.39 -16.30 -8.87
C ALA A 126 13.51 -17.31 -9.63
N GLU A 127 12.51 -17.90 -8.97
CA GLU A 127 11.52 -18.81 -9.56
C GLU A 127 10.29 -18.10 -10.16
N GLY A 128 10.27 -16.76 -10.15
CA GLY A 128 9.14 -15.94 -10.60
C GLY A 128 7.99 -15.85 -9.59
N GLY A 129 8.24 -16.19 -8.33
CA GLY A 129 7.31 -16.01 -7.22
C GLY A 129 7.34 -14.61 -6.63
N ALA A 130 6.56 -14.40 -5.56
CA ALA A 130 6.52 -13.14 -4.82
C ALA A 130 6.75 -13.41 -3.32
N ALA A 131 7.86 -12.89 -2.81
CA ALA A 131 8.22 -12.97 -1.40
C ALA A 131 8.87 -11.67 -0.92
N ALA A 132 8.83 -11.41 0.38
CA ALA A 132 9.48 -10.25 0.98
C ALA A 132 9.99 -10.57 2.39
N ALA A 133 11.29 -10.39 2.62
CA ALA A 133 11.85 -10.40 3.97
C ALA A 133 11.28 -9.21 4.77
N MET A 134 10.75 -9.50 5.95
CA MET A 134 10.13 -8.51 6.83
C MET A 134 11.22 -7.81 7.63
N ARG A 135 11.31 -6.49 7.43
CA ARG A 135 12.34 -5.64 8.03
C ARG A 135 11.76 -4.81 9.16
N THR A 136 12.56 -4.59 10.19
CA THR A 136 12.33 -3.53 11.18
C THR A 136 12.34 -2.16 10.50
N ARG A 137 11.90 -1.13 11.24
CA ARG A 137 11.90 0.24 10.72
C ARG A 137 13.33 0.70 10.42
N GLU A 138 14.26 0.40 11.32
CA GLU A 138 15.66 0.78 11.22
C GLU A 138 16.32 0.11 10.00
N GLU A 139 16.11 -1.19 9.83
CA GLU A 139 16.57 -1.94 8.65
C GLU A 139 15.98 -1.38 7.35
N TRP A 140 14.68 -1.07 7.33
CA TRP A 140 14.05 -0.47 6.15
C TRP A 140 14.64 0.90 5.81
N LEU A 141 14.85 1.77 6.80
CA LEU A 141 15.43 3.10 6.57
C LEU A 141 16.89 3.02 6.10
N ALA A 142 17.64 1.99 6.52
CA ALA A 142 18.99 1.74 6.05
C ALA A 142 19.03 1.10 4.66
N HIS A 143 17.97 0.41 4.23
CA HIS A 143 17.88 -0.26 2.93
C HIS A 143 17.95 0.73 1.75
N PRO A 144 18.57 0.38 0.60
CA PRO A 144 18.74 1.32 -0.51
C PRO A 144 17.44 1.98 -1.00
N GLN A 145 16.37 1.19 -1.13
CA GLN A 145 15.04 1.67 -1.53
C GLN A 145 14.43 2.59 -0.44
N GLY A 146 14.66 2.30 0.83
CA GLY A 146 14.22 3.15 1.94
C GLY A 146 14.96 4.50 1.95
N GLN A 147 16.26 4.50 1.70
CA GLN A 147 17.06 5.74 1.58
C GLN A 147 16.59 6.63 0.42
N VAL A 148 16.30 6.03 -0.74
CA VAL A 148 15.72 6.75 -1.89
C VAL A 148 14.37 7.36 -1.51
N LEU A 149 13.50 6.60 -0.85
CA LEU A 149 12.18 7.07 -0.46
C LEU A 149 12.22 8.14 0.65
N ALA A 150 13.23 8.11 1.51
CA ALA A 150 13.43 9.10 2.57
C ALA A 150 13.85 10.49 2.03
N ASN A 151 14.43 10.54 0.83
CA ASN A 151 14.87 11.79 0.21
C ASN A 151 13.99 12.15 -1.01
N PRO A 152 12.90 12.92 -0.82
CA PRO A 152 12.15 13.43 -1.96
C PRO A 152 13.04 14.34 -2.83
N PRO A 153 12.89 14.32 -4.17
CA PRO A 153 11.63 14.03 -4.81
C PRO A 153 11.71 12.87 -5.79
N TRP A 154 11.75 11.64 -5.27
CA TRP A 154 11.54 10.44 -6.07
C TRP A 154 10.16 10.42 -6.78
N TRP A 155 9.20 11.27 -6.36
CA TRP A 155 7.87 11.42 -6.96
C TRP A 155 7.63 12.75 -7.71
N LEU A 156 8.64 13.61 -7.94
CA LEU A 156 8.41 14.83 -8.76
C LEU A 156 8.18 14.42 -10.23
N GLY A 157 6.91 14.16 -10.57
CA GLY A 157 6.55 13.67 -11.89
C GLY A 157 5.06 13.55 -12.21
N ILE A 158 4.14 14.14 -11.43
CA ILE A 158 2.91 14.67 -12.03
C ILE A 158 3.19 16.16 -12.18
N PRO A 159 3.37 16.70 -13.40
CA PRO A 159 3.35 18.14 -13.57
C PRO A 159 1.96 18.59 -13.14
N SER A 160 1.82 18.99 -11.87
CA SER A 160 0.81 19.98 -11.52
C SER A 160 1.09 21.13 -12.48
N ALA A 161 0.17 21.33 -13.43
CA ALA A 161 0.25 22.44 -14.34
C ALA A 161 0.52 23.67 -13.48
N ARG A 162 1.69 24.28 -13.68
CA ARG A 162 2.14 25.47 -12.97
C ARG A 162 1.27 26.66 -13.36
N ARG A 163 0.00 26.62 -12.99
CA ARG A 163 -0.87 27.77 -12.80
C ARG A 163 -1.45 27.61 -11.40
N ARG A 164 -0.64 28.00 -10.42
CA ARG A 164 -1.13 28.27 -9.06
C ARG A 164 -2.18 29.36 -9.19
N SER A 165 -3.45 28.99 -9.25
CA SER A 165 -4.54 29.94 -9.03
C SER A 165 -4.44 30.43 -7.57
N PRO A 166 -4.51 31.74 -7.30
CA PRO A 166 -4.45 32.28 -5.94
C PRO A 166 -5.54 31.72 -5.01
N ASP A 167 -6.62 31.17 -5.57
CA ASP A 167 -7.80 30.65 -4.87
C ASP A 167 -7.77 29.13 -4.63
N CYS A 168 -6.62 28.46 -4.78
CA CYS A 168 -6.53 27.01 -4.52
C CYS A 168 -6.88 26.69 -3.04
N PRO A 169 -7.96 25.94 -2.76
CA PRO A 169 -8.42 25.65 -1.40
C PRO A 169 -7.50 24.70 -0.64
N LEU A 170 -6.43 24.20 -1.26
CA LEU A 170 -5.42 23.33 -0.67
C LEU A 170 -4.20 24.07 -0.10
N ARG A 171 -4.28 25.41 0.05
CA ARG A 171 -3.21 26.24 0.63
C ARG A 171 -2.71 25.78 2.00
N SER A 172 -3.50 25.01 2.75
CA SER A 172 -3.15 24.46 4.06
C SER A 172 -2.38 23.12 4.01
N VAL A 173 -2.17 22.54 2.83
CA VAL A 173 -1.31 21.36 2.69
C VAL A 173 0.15 21.82 2.70
N ARG A 174 0.61 22.25 3.88
CA ARG A 174 2.05 22.19 4.16
C ARG A 174 2.43 20.72 4.01
N SER A 175 3.48 20.47 3.22
CA SER A 175 4.28 19.26 3.40
C SER A 175 4.61 19.22 4.89
N ALA A 176 3.97 18.31 5.61
CA ALA A 176 4.50 17.90 6.89
C ALA A 176 5.83 17.27 6.53
N ALA A 177 6.91 18.03 6.66
CA ALA A 177 8.21 17.45 6.93
C ALA A 177 7.96 16.35 7.97
N CYS A 178 8.48 15.15 7.73
CA CYS A 178 8.55 14.09 8.72
C CYS A 178 9.25 14.65 9.97
N GLY A 179 8.47 15.24 10.86
CA GLY A 179 8.90 15.91 12.06
C GLY A 179 7.98 15.45 13.17
N CYS A 180 8.61 14.97 14.23
CA CYS A 180 8.00 14.43 15.45
C CYS A 180 7.56 12.97 15.36
N TRP A 181 8.56 12.09 15.41
CA TRP A 181 8.44 10.79 16.07
C TRP A 181 9.48 10.81 17.19
N SER A 182 9.04 11.09 18.41
CA SER A 182 9.78 10.96 19.67
C SER A 182 9.03 9.99 20.56
#